data_AF-A0A7Z8ZB05-F1
#
_entry.id   AF-A0A7Z8ZB05-F1
#
_cell.length_a   1.000
_cell.length_b   1.000
_cell.length_c   1.000
_cell.angle_alpha   90.00
_cell.angle_beta   90.00
_cell.angle_gamma   90.00
#
_symmetry.space_group_name_H-M   'P 1'
#
loop_
_entity.id
_entity.type
_entity.pdbx_description
1 polymer ?
#
loop_
_entity_poly.entity_id
_entity_poly.type
_entity_poly.pdbx_seq_one_letter_code
_entity_poly.pdbx_strand_id
1 'polypeptide(L)'
;MIPEIYTGGKDDFTVAHCKGAMRSLKVAIKSVTPADKQKKMLTSLLLQIERLSACKRSAEPSVRKEGELPSYKGKPKKNFWAIKKIPIRGYYWESERVFKTFFISHYIYKDFDDLHDSDTQKVCNNWDRIERGLHDC
;
A
#
# COMPACT_ATOMS: atom_id res chain seq x y z
N MET A 1 16.41 -5.13 0.67
CA MET A 1 15.20 -5.61 1.38
C MET A 1 14.29 -4.41 1.53
N ILE A 2 12.97 -4.54 1.32
CA ILE A 2 12.04 -3.39 1.46
C ILE A 2 11.98 -3.02 2.94
N PRO A 3 12.24 -1.75 3.32
CA PRO A 3 12.16 -1.32 4.71
C PRO A 3 10.71 -1.19 5.16
N GLU A 4 10.47 -1.33 6.47
CA GLU A 4 9.14 -1.15 7.06
C GLU A 4 8.67 0.31 6.96
N ILE A 5 9.60 1.26 7.02
CA ILE A 5 9.35 2.67 6.73
C ILE A 5 10.38 3.10 5.68
N TYR A 6 9.89 3.62 4.56
CA TYR A 6 10.72 4.24 3.53
C TYR A 6 10.56 5.76 3.62
N THR A 7 11.66 6.46 3.83
CA THR A 7 11.74 7.92 3.76
C THR A 7 12.54 8.31 2.54
N GLY A 8 11.95 9.07 1.63
CA GLY A 8 12.64 9.61 0.46
C GLY A 8 13.54 10.80 0.79
N GLY A 9 13.73 11.70 -0.18
CA GLY A 9 14.40 12.98 0.03
C GLY A 9 13.64 13.93 0.96
N LYS A 10 14.26 15.08 1.27
CA LYS A 10 13.73 16.09 2.21
C LYS A 10 12.28 16.52 1.93
N ASP A 11 11.87 16.55 0.66
CA ASP A 11 10.54 17.00 0.24
C ASP A 11 9.57 15.86 -0.10
N ASP A 12 10.05 14.62 -0.08
CA ASP A 12 9.28 13.43 -0.44
C ASP A 12 8.31 13.00 0.67
N PHE A 13 7.36 12.16 0.30
CA PHE A 13 6.45 11.50 1.22
C PHE A 13 7.14 10.32 1.90
N THR A 14 6.78 10.08 3.16
CA THR A 14 7.10 8.84 3.86
C THR A 14 6.15 7.75 3.40
N VAL A 15 6.65 6.53 3.16
CA VAL A 15 5.83 5.35 2.92
C VAL A 15 6.01 4.39 4.10
N ALA A 16 4.96 4.27 4.91
CA ALA A 16 4.95 3.43 6.10
C ALA A 16 4.10 2.18 5.88
N HIS A 17 4.56 1.04 6.39
CA HIS A 17 3.83 -0.21 6.34
C HIS A 17 2.98 -0.39 7.60
N CYS A 18 1.70 -0.71 7.43
CA CYS A 18 0.84 -1.05 8.54
C CYS A 18 1.32 -2.31 9.26
N LYS A 19 0.94 -2.46 10.53
CA LYS A 19 1.18 -3.70 11.29
C LYS A 19 0.70 -4.91 10.51
N GLY A 20 1.63 -5.84 10.23
CA GLY A 20 1.36 -7.06 9.47
C GLY A 20 1.52 -6.96 7.95
N ALA A 21 1.73 -5.76 7.39
CA ALA A 21 1.95 -5.60 5.95
C ALA A 21 3.22 -6.31 5.49
N MET A 22 4.34 -6.14 6.19
CA MET A 22 5.59 -6.85 5.87
C MET A 22 5.47 -8.38 5.96
N ARG A 23 4.63 -8.88 6.89
CA ARG A 23 4.31 -10.31 6.97
C ARG A 23 3.50 -10.76 5.75
N SER A 24 2.50 -9.98 5.34
CA SER A 24 1.71 -10.29 4.13
C SER A 24 2.56 -10.26 2.87
N LEU A 25 3.54 -9.36 2.77
CA LEU A 25 4.50 -9.35 1.66
C LEU A 25 5.33 -10.63 1.60
N LYS A 26 5.85 -11.09 2.74
CA LYS A 26 6.59 -12.36 2.84
C LYS A 26 5.76 -13.55 2.41
N VAL A 27 4.46 -13.56 2.67
CA VAL A 27 3.54 -14.62 2.23
C VAL A 27 3.27 -14.51 0.72
N ALA A 28 2.92 -13.32 0.25
CA ALA A 28 2.60 -13.08 -1.16
C ALA A 28 3.79 -13.39 -2.08
N ILE A 29 5.01 -12.98 -1.71
CA ILE A 29 6.21 -13.20 -2.51
C ILE A 29 6.60 -14.68 -2.61
N LYS A 30 6.33 -15.48 -1.57
CA LYS A 30 6.59 -16.93 -1.60
C LYS A 30 5.75 -17.65 -2.65
N SER A 31 4.60 -17.09 -3.00
CA SER A 31 3.70 -17.62 -4.02
C SER A 31 4.16 -17.28 -5.44
N VAL A 32 5.15 -16.39 -5.60
CA VAL A 32 5.71 -16.05 -6.91
C VAL A 32 6.68 -17.14 -7.36
N THR A 33 6.36 -17.73 -8.52
CA THR A 33 7.17 -18.76 -9.18
C THR A 33 7.65 -18.32 -10.57
N PRO A 34 8.82 -18.78 -11.01
CA PRO A 34 9.87 -19.48 -10.25
C PRO A 34 10.56 -18.59 -9.20
N ALA A 35 11.31 -19.22 -8.27
CA ALA A 35 11.87 -18.57 -7.09
C ALA A 35 12.87 -17.44 -7.41
N ASP A 36 13.57 -17.51 -8.53
CA ASP A 36 14.48 -16.47 -9.03
C ASP A 36 13.74 -15.16 -9.37
N LYS A 37 12.46 -15.23 -9.76
CA LYS A 37 11.62 -14.05 -10.00
C LYS A 37 11.27 -13.30 -8.72
N GLN A 38 11.32 -13.94 -7.55
CA GLN A 38 10.99 -13.30 -6.27
C GLN A 38 11.90 -12.11 -5.99
N LYS A 39 13.21 -12.26 -6.23
CA LYS A 39 14.18 -11.17 -6.03
C LYS A 39 13.90 -10.00 -6.98
N LYS A 40 13.69 -10.29 -8.27
CA LYS A 40 13.36 -9.27 -9.28
C LYS A 40 12.08 -8.52 -8.93
N MET A 41 11.07 -9.24 -8.44
CA MET A 41 9.79 -8.68 -7.99
C MET A 41 9.97 -7.75 -6.80
N LEU A 42 10.75 -8.13 -5.79
CA LEU A 42 11.05 -7.28 -4.64
C LEU A 42 11.79 -6.01 -5.04
N THR A 43 12.77 -6.10 -5.95
CA THR A 43 13.47 -4.91 -6.48
C THR A 43 12.51 -4.00 -7.24
N SER A 44 11.63 -4.57 -8.07
CA SER A 44 10.63 -3.78 -8.81
C SER A 44 9.64 -3.11 -7.88
N LEU A 45 9.20 -3.81 -6.82
CA LEU A 45 8.29 -3.29 -5.81
C LEU A 45 8.93 -2.17 -4.99
N LEU A 46 10.21 -2.31 -4.61
CA LEU A 46 10.96 -1.25 -3.95
C LEU A 46 10.99 0.01 -4.83
N LEU A 47 11.32 -0.13 -6.11
CA LEU A 47 11.32 1.01 -7.05
C LEU A 47 9.94 1.68 -7.16
N GLN A 48 8.84 0.95 -7.00
CA GLN A 48 7.50 1.58 -6.95
C GLN A 48 7.27 2.35 -5.65
N ILE A 49 7.76 1.85 -4.53
CA ILE A 49 7.68 2.55 -3.23
C ILE A 49 8.49 3.85 -3.30
N GLU A 50 9.69 3.82 -3.89
CA GLU A 50 10.53 5.01 -4.12
C GLU A 50 9.87 6.02 -5.06
N ARG A 51 9.12 5.56 -6.07
CA ARG A 51 8.34 6.46 -6.95
C ARG A 51 7.13 7.04 -6.24
N LEU A 52 6.48 6.24 -5.40
CA LEU A 52 5.34 6.65 -4.59
C LEU A 52 5.75 7.75 -3.59
N SER A 53 6.86 7.57 -2.88
CA SER A 53 7.39 8.58 -1.96
C SER A 53 7.70 9.89 -2.68
N ALA A 54 8.30 9.83 -3.86
CA ALA A 54 8.64 11.03 -4.62
C ALA A 54 7.43 11.75 -5.23
N CYS A 55 6.19 11.26 -5.00
CA CYS A 55 4.97 11.71 -5.67
C CYS A 55 5.10 11.80 -7.19
N LYS A 56 6.08 11.07 -7.75
CA LYS A 56 6.25 10.87 -9.18
C LYS A 56 5.20 9.87 -9.60
N ARG A 57 3.93 10.30 -9.56
CA ARG A 57 2.80 9.62 -10.18
C ARG A 57 3.25 9.36 -11.61
N SER A 58 3.59 8.10 -11.90
CA SER A 58 3.75 7.69 -13.29
C SER A 58 2.40 8.01 -13.92
N ALA A 59 2.39 8.92 -14.89
CA ALA A 59 1.20 9.45 -15.55
C ALA A 59 0.54 8.36 -16.42
N GLU A 60 0.18 7.24 -15.79
CA GLU A 60 -0.52 6.14 -16.44
C GLU A 60 -1.94 6.01 -15.89
N PRO A 61 -2.94 5.76 -16.76
CA PRO A 61 -4.34 5.50 -16.40
C PRO A 61 -4.58 4.27 -15.48
N SER A 62 -3.52 3.59 -15.03
CA SER A 62 -3.55 2.38 -14.21
C SER A 62 -3.79 2.64 -12.71
N VAL A 63 -3.69 3.91 -12.27
CA VAL A 63 -4.09 4.37 -10.93
C VAL A 63 -5.61 4.57 -10.87
N ARG A 64 -6.38 3.55 -11.29
CA ARG A 64 -7.80 3.46 -10.95
C ARG A 64 -7.89 3.34 -9.43
N LYS A 65 -8.81 4.11 -8.82
CA LYS A 65 -9.23 3.89 -7.43
C LYS A 65 -9.60 2.41 -7.26
N GLU A 66 -9.09 1.76 -6.23
CA GLU A 66 -9.43 0.36 -5.95
C GLU A 66 -10.72 0.27 -5.13
N GLY A 67 -10.91 1.21 -4.20
CA GLY A 67 -12.14 1.32 -3.43
C GLY A 67 -12.17 2.59 -2.58
N GLU A 68 -13.23 2.72 -1.79
CA GLU A 68 -13.43 3.85 -0.88
C GLU A 68 -12.85 3.57 0.51
N LEU A 69 -12.31 4.61 1.12
CA LEU A 69 -11.93 4.62 2.53
C LEU A 69 -13.11 5.10 3.38
N PRO A 70 -13.08 4.81 4.70
CA PRO A 70 -13.92 5.53 5.63
C PRO A 70 -13.63 7.04 5.57
N SER A 71 -14.55 7.86 6.08
CA SER A 71 -14.36 9.31 6.17
C SER A 71 -14.34 9.79 7.62
N TYR A 72 -13.64 10.91 7.83
CA TYR A 72 -13.81 11.69 9.05
C TYR A 72 -15.21 12.30 9.10
N LYS A 73 -15.72 12.54 10.32
CA LYS A 73 -17.05 13.14 10.52
C LYS A 73 -17.14 14.48 9.77
N GLY A 74 -18.11 14.58 8.85
CA GLY A 74 -18.33 15.79 8.04
C GLY A 74 -17.37 15.97 6.85
N LYS A 75 -16.46 15.02 6.60
CA LYS A 75 -15.59 15.03 5.40
C LYS A 75 -16.10 14.05 4.33
N PRO A 76 -15.86 14.35 3.04
CA PRO A 76 -16.11 13.38 1.96
C PRO A 76 -15.21 12.15 2.12
N LYS A 77 -15.69 11.00 1.62
CA LYS A 77 -14.86 9.78 1.53
C LYS A 77 -13.70 9.99 0.57
N LYS A 78 -12.55 9.42 0.92
CA LYS A 78 -11.40 9.32 0.02
C LYS A 78 -11.32 7.90 -0.57
N ASN A 79 -10.37 7.69 -1.47
CA ASN A 79 -10.13 6.40 -2.08
C ASN A 79 -8.83 5.79 -1.54
N PHE A 80 -8.71 4.47 -1.65
CA PHE A 80 -7.42 3.80 -1.59
C PHE A 80 -7.03 3.28 -2.98
N TRP A 81 -5.74 3.00 -3.12
CA TRP A 81 -5.11 2.59 -4.38
C TRP A 81 -4.30 1.32 -4.18
N ALA A 82 -3.78 0.77 -5.27
CA ALA A 82 -2.86 -0.36 -5.23
C ALA A 82 -1.61 -0.10 -6.07
N ILE A 83 -0.45 -0.46 -5.53
CA ILE A 83 0.75 -0.70 -6.33
C ILE A 83 0.53 -2.02 -7.07
N LYS A 84 0.56 -1.98 -8.40
CA LYS A 84 0.32 -3.15 -9.26
C LYS A 84 1.65 -3.64 -9.83
N LYS A 85 2.17 -4.75 -9.29
CA LYS A 85 3.30 -5.50 -9.87
C LYS A 85 2.93 -6.96 -9.97
N ILE A 86 2.21 -7.27 -11.06
CA ILE A 86 1.61 -8.59 -11.31
C ILE A 86 2.62 -9.69 -11.02
N PRO A 87 2.29 -10.66 -10.14
CA PRO A 87 0.98 -10.88 -9.50
C PRO A 87 0.80 -10.19 -8.14
N ILE A 88 1.76 -9.43 -7.63
CA ILE A 88 1.66 -8.74 -6.34
C ILE A 88 0.84 -7.44 -6.45
N ARG A 89 -0.10 -7.26 -5.51
CA ARG A 89 -0.72 -5.96 -5.22
C ARG A 89 -0.39 -5.50 -3.81
N GLY A 90 -0.07 -4.23 -3.65
CA GLY A 90 0.06 -3.57 -2.34
C GLY A 90 -0.95 -2.46 -2.19
N TYR A 91 -1.93 -2.61 -1.31
CA TYR A 91 -2.99 -1.62 -1.10
C TYR A 91 -2.51 -0.49 -0.19
N TYR A 92 -2.77 0.76 -0.56
CA TYR A 92 -2.27 1.92 0.16
C TYR A 92 -3.21 3.12 0.08
N TRP A 93 -3.03 4.07 1.00
CA TRP A 93 -3.70 5.37 0.99
C TRP A 93 -2.76 6.49 1.42
N GLU A 94 -3.13 7.73 1.08
CA GLU A 94 -2.51 8.95 1.59
C GLU A 94 -3.16 9.35 2.91
N SER A 95 -2.35 9.54 3.96
CA SER A 95 -2.85 9.92 5.28
C SER A 95 -3.37 11.35 5.31
N GLU A 96 -4.47 11.58 6.04
CA GLU A 96 -4.91 12.94 6.36
C GLU A 96 -4.41 13.39 7.73
N ARG A 97 -4.12 12.44 8.64
CA ARG A 97 -3.62 12.72 9.99
C ARG A 97 -2.11 12.92 10.01
N VAL A 98 -1.36 12.08 9.31
CA VAL A 98 0.11 12.09 9.36
C VAL A 98 0.66 12.83 8.15
N PHE A 99 1.38 13.92 8.41
CA PHE A 99 1.90 14.80 7.36
C PHE A 99 2.76 14.03 6.35
N LYS A 100 2.52 14.27 5.06
CA LYS A 100 3.24 13.68 3.93
C LYS A 100 3.51 12.17 4.07
N THR A 101 2.49 11.39 4.43
CA THR A 101 2.67 9.96 4.66
C THR A 101 1.67 9.14 3.85
N PHE A 102 2.17 8.16 3.11
CA PHE A 102 1.39 7.06 2.58
C PHE A 102 1.49 5.86 3.52
N PHE A 103 0.37 5.18 3.72
CA PHE A 103 0.32 3.92 4.46
C PHE A 103 0.02 2.77 3.52
N ILE A 104 0.87 1.74 3.53
CA ILE A 104 0.61 0.46 2.86
C ILE A 104 -0.09 -0.46 3.86
N SER A 105 -1.36 -0.80 3.58
CA SER A 105 -2.20 -1.66 4.41
C SER A 105 -1.65 -3.09 4.49
N HIS A 106 -1.47 -3.72 3.33
CA HIS A 106 -1.02 -5.09 3.18
C HIS A 106 -0.73 -5.41 1.72
N TYR A 107 -0.13 -6.58 1.50
CA TYR A 107 0.15 -7.13 0.18
C TYR A 107 -0.63 -8.42 -0.03
N ILE A 108 -1.01 -8.65 -1.28
CA ILE A 108 -1.62 -9.89 -1.74
C ILE A 108 -0.89 -10.42 -2.96
N TYR A 109 -0.94 -11.74 -3.13
CA TYR A 109 -0.70 -12.39 -4.41
C TYR A 109 -2.05 -12.47 -5.11
N LYS A 110 -2.19 -11.84 -6.26
CA LYS A 110 -3.43 -11.78 -7.01
C LYS A 110 -3.43 -12.85 -8.10
N ASP A 111 -4.14 -13.93 -7.80
CA ASP A 111 -4.52 -15.02 -8.70
C ASP A 111 -6.02 -15.03 -9.03
N PHE A 112 -6.72 -13.96 -8.67
CA PHE A 112 -8.16 -13.75 -8.88
C PHE A 112 -8.39 -12.41 -9.57
N ASP A 113 -9.50 -12.25 -10.29
CA ASP A 113 -9.74 -11.05 -11.12
C ASP A 113 -10.21 -9.83 -10.32
N ASP A 114 -11.12 -10.03 -9.36
CA ASP A 114 -11.80 -8.94 -8.66
C ASP A 114 -11.13 -8.52 -7.35
N LEU A 115 -11.56 -7.39 -6.78
CA LEU A 115 -11.14 -7.00 -5.43
C LEU A 115 -11.96 -7.78 -4.41
N HIS A 116 -11.31 -8.47 -3.48
CA HIS A 116 -12.02 -9.16 -2.41
C HIS A 116 -12.52 -8.17 -1.35
N ASP A 117 -13.77 -8.34 -0.91
CA ASP A 117 -14.36 -7.53 0.17
C ASP A 117 -13.53 -7.61 1.46
N SER A 118 -12.87 -8.74 1.71
CA SER A 118 -11.95 -8.91 2.85
C SER A 118 -10.75 -7.97 2.79
N ASP A 119 -10.23 -7.69 1.58
CA ASP A 119 -9.11 -6.77 1.40
C ASP A 119 -9.59 -5.33 1.62
N THR A 120 -10.76 -4.97 1.08
CA THR A 120 -11.41 -3.67 1.34
C THR A 120 -11.64 -3.45 2.84
N GLN A 121 -12.21 -4.42 3.54
CA GLN A 121 -12.45 -4.35 4.97
C GLN A 121 -11.13 -4.21 5.74
N LYS A 122 -10.08 -4.93 5.32
CA LYS A 122 -8.75 -4.85 5.95
C LYS A 122 -8.08 -3.50 5.73
N VAL A 123 -8.25 -2.88 4.55
CA VAL A 123 -7.81 -1.49 4.32
C VAL A 123 -8.56 -0.55 5.26
N CYS A 124 -9.90 -0.64 5.31
CA CYS A 124 -10.72 0.21 6.18
C CYS A 124 -10.37 0.07 7.66
N ASN A 125 -10.17 -1.15 8.17
CA ASN A 125 -9.78 -1.39 9.55
C ASN A 125 -8.40 -0.79 9.89
N ASN A 126 -7.44 -0.92 8.97
CA ASN A 126 -6.11 -0.31 9.17
C ASN A 126 -6.17 1.22 9.09
N TRP A 127 -7.00 1.75 8.18
CA TRP A 127 -7.27 3.18 8.07
C TRP A 127 -7.86 3.71 9.37
N ASP A 128 -8.94 3.12 9.89
CA ASP A 128 -9.58 3.56 11.14
C ASP A 128 -8.60 3.51 12.30
N ARG A 129 -7.78 2.46 12.38
CA ARG A 129 -6.75 2.34 13.43
C ARG A 129 -5.76 3.50 13.42
N ILE A 130 -5.25 3.86 12.24
CA ILE A 130 -4.19 4.86 12.09
C ILE A 130 -4.75 6.28 12.10
N GLU A 131 -5.80 6.53 11.32
CA GLU A 131 -6.34 7.85 11.05
C GLU A 131 -7.19 8.37 12.21
N ARG A 132 -7.91 7.48 12.92
CA ARG A 132 -8.66 7.87 14.12
C ARG A 132 -7.87 7.70 15.42
N GLY A 133 -6.64 7.21 15.34
CA GLY A 133 -5.79 7.00 16.52
C GLY A 133 -6.28 5.90 17.46
N LEU A 134 -6.97 4.90 16.94
CA LEU A 134 -7.41 3.74 17.73
C LEU A 134 -6.27 2.77 18.07
N HIS A 135 -5.03 3.05 17.66
CA HIS A 135 -3.80 2.59 18.30
C HIS A 135 -2.66 3.55 17.93
N ASP A 136 -2.13 4.27 18.92
CA ASP A 136 -0.75 4.73 18.86
C ASP A 136 0.17 3.50 18.89
N CYS A 137 1.33 3.65 18.24
CA CYS A 137 2.36 2.64 18.00
C CYS A 137 2.65 1.72 19.21
#